data_AF-A0A967N781-F1
#
_entry.id   AF-A0A967N781-F1
#
_cell.length_a   1.000
_cell.length_b   1.000
_cell.length_c   1.000
_cell.angle_alpha   90.00
_cell.angle_beta   90.00
_cell.angle_gamma   90.00
#
_symmetry.space_group_name_H-M   'P 1'
#
loop_
_entity.id
_entity.type
_entity.pdbx_description
1 polymer ?
#
loop_
_entity_poly.entity_id
_entity_poly.type
_entity_poly.pdbx_seq_one_letter_code
_entity_poly.pdbx_strand_id
1 'polypeptide(L)'
;MIRHGGLERQDPNFWYLTGVESPYALLVLTPVPGGGRREVLFVPDSFQFAGAQYPHPDPRFRRAPWNRPIRRLAPGSGSAAAVGVDEVRPLGAFAEGAAGLVGGSEEVWFTSPRGAAYLPPGLGEAPPSDGGMRRGVARLLPGARLRDAGPLVEGLRRIKDRHEIDALRNAARVSVEGMKELMRAARPGMNDLEAAGIMEYVWKAMGSPRASFAPIVASGPAAVSLYTLRSENYNHTDRVMEAGDLLYVDYGAAEWRMYASDLCRTFPVSGRFTAE
;
A
#
# COMPACT_ATOMS: atom_id res chain seq x y z
N MET A 1 4.42 -5.62 3.48
CA MET A 1 3.46 -5.70 2.35
C MET A 1 2.08 -6.06 2.87
N ILE A 2 1.06 -5.35 2.38
CA ILE A 2 -0.37 -5.59 2.61
C ILE A 2 -1.00 -5.94 1.25
N ARG A 3 -1.98 -6.84 1.24
CA ARG A 3 -2.72 -7.21 0.03
C ARG A 3 -3.79 -6.16 -0.27
N HIS A 4 -3.80 -5.58 -1.46
CA HIS A 4 -4.87 -4.69 -1.93
C HIS A 4 -5.18 -4.99 -3.40
N GLY A 5 -6.40 -5.47 -3.70
CA GLY A 5 -6.83 -5.77 -5.07
C GLY A 5 -5.96 -6.81 -5.80
N GLY A 6 -5.39 -7.79 -5.08
CA GLY A 6 -4.52 -8.81 -5.66
C GLY A 6 -3.08 -8.39 -5.98
N LEU A 7 -2.75 -7.10 -5.83
CA LEU A 7 -1.40 -6.56 -5.94
C LEU A 7 -0.80 -6.29 -4.54
N GLU A 8 0.51 -6.43 -4.44
CA GLU A 8 1.26 -6.20 -3.22
C GLU A 8 1.51 -4.71 -3.05
N ARG A 9 0.98 -4.12 -1.96
CA ARG A 9 1.18 -2.73 -1.58
C ARG A 9 2.10 -2.67 -0.36
N GLN A 10 3.01 -1.71 -0.29
CA GLN A 10 3.84 -1.58 0.91
C GLN A 10 2.98 -1.21 2.13
N ASP A 11 3.36 -1.71 3.29
CA ASP A 11 2.74 -1.27 4.54
C ASP A 11 2.94 0.26 4.70
N PRO A 12 1.87 1.03 4.99
CA PRO A 12 1.97 2.49 5.00
C PRO A 12 2.80 3.03 6.16
N ASN A 13 2.90 2.32 7.29
CA ASN A 13 3.75 2.73 8.41
C ASN A 13 5.23 2.49 8.07
N PHE A 14 5.54 1.34 7.50
CA PHE A 14 6.88 1.03 7.01
C PHE A 14 7.31 1.99 5.90
N TRP A 15 6.43 2.27 4.92
CA TRP A 15 6.69 3.24 3.87
C TRP A 15 6.96 4.63 4.45
N TYR A 16 6.14 5.10 5.38
CA TYR A 16 6.30 6.40 6.01
C TYR A 16 7.66 6.55 6.72
N LEU A 17 8.14 5.49 7.36
CA LEU A 17 9.41 5.49 8.09
C LEU A 17 10.65 5.28 7.21
N THR A 18 10.51 4.75 5.99
CA THR A 18 11.66 4.27 5.20
C THR A 18 11.69 4.72 3.74
N GLY A 19 10.55 4.95 3.10
CA GLY A 19 10.45 5.09 1.64
C GLY A 19 10.89 3.84 0.86
N VAL A 20 10.97 2.67 1.51
CA VAL A 20 11.46 1.42 0.90
C VAL A 20 10.30 0.55 0.40
N GLU A 21 10.35 0.17 -0.87
CA GLU A 21 9.36 -0.75 -1.49
C GLU A 21 9.78 -2.22 -1.43
N SER A 22 10.97 -2.53 -0.91
CA SER A 22 11.45 -3.91 -0.84
C SER A 22 10.50 -4.74 0.03
N PRO A 23 9.94 -5.85 -0.49
CA PRO A 23 9.13 -6.74 0.32
C PRO A 23 10.00 -7.41 1.40
N TYR A 24 9.35 -7.83 2.48
CA TYR A 24 9.96 -8.50 3.65
C TYR A 24 11.01 -7.69 4.40
N ALA A 25 11.22 -6.42 4.03
CA ALA A 25 12.14 -5.57 4.74
C ALA A 25 11.62 -5.26 6.15
N LEU A 26 12.55 -5.16 7.10
CA LEU A 26 12.26 -4.89 8.51
C LEU A 26 13.14 -3.74 8.96
N LEU A 27 12.54 -2.74 9.59
CA LEU A 27 13.26 -1.65 10.22
C LEU A 27 13.33 -1.90 11.73
N VAL A 28 14.53 -1.81 12.30
CA VAL A 28 14.76 -1.80 13.75
C VAL A 28 15.32 -0.43 14.12
N LEU A 29 14.64 0.24 15.05
CA LEU A 29 15.04 1.53 15.60
C LEU A 29 15.43 1.35 17.06
N THR A 30 16.64 1.80 17.45
CA THR A 30 17.08 1.75 18.85
C THR A 30 17.59 3.11 19.31
N PRO A 31 17.31 3.52 20.57
CA PRO A 31 17.90 4.75 21.12
C PRO A 31 19.40 4.56 21.33
N VAL A 32 20.19 5.63 21.13
CA VAL A 32 21.63 5.64 21.39
C VAL A 32 21.90 6.37 22.72
N PRO A 33 22.75 5.84 23.62
CA PRO A 33 23.15 6.55 24.82
C PRO A 33 23.75 7.92 24.50
N GLY A 34 23.29 8.98 25.18
CA GLY A 34 23.71 10.36 24.88
C GLY A 34 22.84 11.08 23.85
N GLY A 35 21.83 10.41 23.29
CA GLY A 35 20.84 11.00 22.40
C GLY A 35 20.92 10.47 20.97
N GLY A 36 19.82 10.63 20.23
CA GLY A 36 19.69 10.12 18.87
C GLY A 36 19.14 8.69 18.81
N ARG A 37 19.21 8.11 17.61
CA ARG A 37 18.70 6.79 17.30
C ARG A 37 19.62 6.09 16.31
N ARG A 38 19.64 4.77 16.35
CA ARG A 38 20.25 3.90 15.36
C ARG A 38 19.16 3.21 14.55
N GLU A 39 19.32 3.20 13.24
CA GLU A 39 18.39 2.67 12.26
C GLU A 39 19.04 1.52 11.50
N VAL A 40 18.53 0.31 11.69
CA VAL A 40 19.03 -0.88 10.99
C VAL A 40 17.91 -1.47 10.17
N LEU A 41 18.11 -1.49 8.85
CA LEU A 41 17.18 -2.09 7.90
C LEU A 41 17.67 -3.50 7.54
N PHE A 42 16.80 -4.50 7.64
CA PHE A 42 17.07 -5.86 7.19
C PHE A 42 16.34 -6.09 5.88
N VAL A 43 17.06 -6.49 4.83
CA VAL A 43 16.50 -6.70 3.48
C VAL A 43 16.93 -8.03 2.88
N PRO A 44 16.13 -8.64 1.98
CA PRO A 44 16.50 -9.88 1.32
C PRO A 44 17.84 -9.78 0.55
N ASP A 45 18.65 -10.81 0.68
CA ASP A 45 20.04 -10.84 0.21
C ASP A 45 20.14 -10.91 -1.32
N SER A 46 19.25 -11.69 -1.94
CA SER A 46 19.26 -11.92 -3.40
C SER A 46 17.92 -12.39 -4.01
N PHE A 47 16.98 -12.82 -3.18
CA PHE A 47 15.68 -13.37 -3.60
C PHE A 47 14.56 -12.41 -3.23
N GLN A 48 14.46 -11.35 -4.00
CA GLN A 48 13.26 -10.55 -4.02
C GLN A 48 12.24 -11.31 -4.90
N PHE A 49 10.96 -11.33 -4.55
CA PHE A 49 9.88 -12.01 -5.30
C PHE A 49 9.24 -11.02 -6.27
N ALA A 50 9.15 -11.37 -7.55
CA ALA A 50 8.43 -10.57 -8.54
C ALA A 50 7.03 -11.13 -8.70
N GLY A 51 6.10 -10.55 -7.95
CA GLY A 51 4.70 -10.91 -7.97
C GLY A 51 4.20 -11.00 -6.55
N ALA A 52 2.99 -10.50 -6.33
CA ALA A 52 2.28 -10.50 -5.05
C ALA A 52 1.95 -11.91 -4.51
N GLN A 53 2.72 -12.92 -4.89
CA GLN A 53 2.58 -14.30 -4.51
C GLN A 53 3.35 -14.48 -3.20
N TYR A 54 2.58 -14.81 -2.17
CA TYR A 54 3.03 -15.30 -0.88
C TYR A 54 4.26 -16.23 -1.05
N PRO A 55 5.23 -16.26 -0.11
CA PRO A 55 6.45 -17.04 -0.24
C PRO A 55 6.13 -18.47 -0.68
N HIS A 56 6.40 -18.77 -1.95
CA HIS A 56 6.22 -20.11 -2.46
C HIS A 56 7.25 -21.01 -1.76
N PRO A 57 6.84 -22.13 -1.15
CA PRO A 57 7.75 -22.95 -0.35
C PRO A 57 8.90 -23.52 -1.19
N ASP A 58 8.71 -23.72 -2.49
CA ASP A 58 9.74 -24.23 -3.40
C ASP A 58 10.92 -23.26 -3.55
N PRO A 59 12.13 -23.62 -3.10
CA PRO A 59 13.33 -22.81 -3.28
C PRO A 59 13.69 -22.56 -4.76
N ARG A 60 13.34 -23.46 -5.69
CA ARG A 60 13.59 -23.28 -7.13
C ARG A 60 12.80 -22.10 -7.68
N PHE A 61 11.53 -21.99 -7.29
CA PHE A 61 10.67 -20.86 -7.66
C PHE A 61 11.21 -19.54 -7.11
N ARG A 62 11.67 -19.53 -5.85
CA ARG A 62 12.25 -18.35 -5.20
C ARG A 62 13.58 -17.89 -5.81
N ARG A 63 14.35 -18.83 -6.36
CA ARG A 63 15.67 -18.58 -6.96
C ARG A 63 15.62 -18.30 -8.46
N ALA A 64 14.45 -18.48 -9.07
CA ALA A 64 14.27 -18.40 -10.50
C ALA A 64 14.64 -17.00 -11.06
N PRO A 65 15.42 -16.91 -12.15
CA PRO A 65 15.78 -15.64 -12.76
C PRO A 65 14.60 -14.73 -13.15
N TRP A 66 13.46 -15.32 -13.54
CA TRP A 66 12.24 -14.60 -13.91
C TRP A 66 11.42 -14.10 -12.71
N ASN A 67 11.69 -14.59 -11.50
CA ASN A 67 10.98 -14.21 -10.28
C ASN A 67 11.76 -13.16 -9.48
N ARG A 68 12.43 -12.21 -10.16
CA ARG A 68 13.33 -11.21 -9.55
C ARG A 68 12.81 -9.78 -9.79
N PRO A 69 12.48 -9.02 -8.73
CA PRO A 69 12.10 -7.61 -8.79
C PRO A 69 13.15 -6.71 -9.42
N ILE A 70 12.63 -5.65 -10.03
CA ILE A 70 13.36 -4.69 -10.85
C ILE A 70 13.99 -3.59 -9.97
N ARG A 71 13.58 -3.43 -8.69
CA ARG A 71 14.15 -2.45 -7.75
C ARG A 71 14.83 -3.14 -6.55
N ARG A 72 16.16 -3.21 -6.59
CA ARG A 72 16.97 -3.91 -5.57
C ARG A 72 17.55 -2.94 -4.55
N LEU A 73 17.11 -3.09 -3.30
CA LEU A 73 17.93 -2.73 -2.16
C LEU A 73 18.74 -3.98 -1.78
N ALA A 74 20.07 -3.90 -1.83
CA ALA A 74 20.94 -4.99 -1.41
C ALA A 74 21.54 -4.70 -0.02
N PRO A 75 21.87 -5.70 0.80
CA PRO A 75 22.64 -5.47 2.01
C PRO A 75 23.95 -4.73 1.72
N GLY A 76 24.33 -3.79 2.59
CA GLY A 76 25.58 -3.05 2.49
C GLY A 76 25.44 -1.53 2.58
N SER A 77 26.59 -0.86 2.69
CA SER A 77 26.71 0.58 2.94
C SER A 77 26.15 1.44 1.81
N GLY A 78 26.24 1.00 0.56
CA GLY A 78 25.66 1.73 -0.57
C GLY A 78 24.14 1.91 -0.44
N SER A 79 23.44 0.86 -0.01
CA SER A 79 22.00 0.93 0.25
C SER A 79 21.68 1.75 1.50
N ALA A 80 22.52 1.66 2.54
CA ALA A 80 22.36 2.47 3.74
C ALA A 80 22.40 3.96 3.41
N ALA A 81 23.40 4.38 2.64
CA ALA A 81 23.52 5.76 2.15
C ALA A 81 22.33 6.18 1.25
N ALA A 82 21.84 5.30 0.39
CA ALA A 82 20.74 5.60 -0.52
C ALA A 82 19.39 5.77 0.19
N VAL A 83 19.14 5.03 1.28
CA VAL A 83 17.90 5.12 2.07
C VAL A 83 18.01 6.19 3.17
N GLY A 84 19.23 6.47 3.64
CA GLY A 84 19.47 7.38 4.75
C GLY A 84 19.32 6.72 6.13
N VAL A 85 19.63 5.41 6.23
CA VAL A 85 19.68 4.65 7.49
C VAL A 85 21.13 4.35 7.86
N ASP A 86 21.41 4.00 9.11
CA ASP A 86 22.78 3.69 9.55
C ASP A 86 23.32 2.40 8.92
N GLU A 87 22.49 1.36 8.83
CA GLU A 87 22.90 0.06 8.31
C GLU A 87 21.80 -0.64 7.51
N VAL A 88 22.23 -1.37 6.47
CA VAL A 88 21.38 -2.30 5.74
C VAL A 88 22.01 -3.69 5.78
N ARG A 89 21.33 -4.64 6.44
CA ARG A 89 21.81 -6.01 6.71
C ARG A 89 21.00 -7.07 5.95
N PRO A 90 21.56 -8.27 5.74
CA PRO A 90 20.82 -9.41 5.19
C PRO A 90 19.66 -9.81 6.09
N LEU A 91 18.51 -10.11 5.49
CA LEU A 91 17.30 -10.53 6.22
C LEU A 91 17.51 -11.85 6.97
N GLY A 92 18.38 -12.73 6.47
CA GLY A 92 18.77 -13.96 7.16
C GLY A 92 19.42 -13.72 8.53
N ALA A 93 20.02 -12.55 8.74
CA ALA A 93 20.64 -12.15 10.01
C ALA A 93 19.68 -11.42 10.96
N PHE A 94 18.38 -11.36 10.64
CA PHE A 94 17.41 -10.58 11.42
C PHE A 94 17.31 -11.03 12.87
N ALA A 95 17.11 -12.31 13.15
CA ALA A 95 16.88 -12.78 14.51
C ALA A 95 18.06 -12.46 15.44
N GLU A 96 19.28 -12.87 15.05
CA GLU A 96 20.49 -12.58 15.81
C GLU A 96 20.76 -11.07 15.91
N GLY A 97 20.64 -10.35 14.78
CA GLY A 97 20.87 -8.91 14.73
C GLY A 97 19.90 -8.12 15.59
N ALA A 98 18.62 -8.45 15.54
CA ALA A 98 17.59 -7.82 16.38
C ALA A 98 17.81 -8.16 17.86
N ALA A 99 18.11 -9.41 18.21
CA ALA A 99 18.41 -9.77 19.60
C ALA A 99 19.62 -8.99 20.14
N GLY A 100 20.68 -8.81 19.34
CA GLY A 100 21.83 -8.00 19.72
C GLY A 100 21.51 -6.50 19.86
N LEU A 101 20.55 -5.98 19.08
CA LEU A 101 20.16 -4.58 19.11
C LEU A 101 19.20 -4.24 20.26
N VAL A 102 18.26 -5.14 20.59
CA VAL A 102 17.19 -4.85 21.56
C VAL A 102 17.14 -5.81 22.76
N GLY A 103 18.05 -6.76 22.88
CA GLY A 103 18.06 -7.83 23.90
C GLY A 103 18.01 -7.35 25.36
N GLY A 104 18.55 -6.17 25.66
CA GLY A 104 18.51 -5.57 27.00
C GLY A 104 17.30 -4.66 27.28
N SER A 105 16.35 -4.56 26.35
CA SER A 105 15.25 -3.59 26.45
C SER A 105 14.12 -4.14 27.31
N GLU A 106 13.65 -3.36 28.30
CA GLU A 106 12.46 -3.72 29.08
C GLU A 106 11.17 -3.67 28.26
N GLU A 107 11.12 -2.82 27.24
CA GLU A 107 9.96 -2.60 26.40
C GLU A 107 10.36 -2.53 24.93
N VAL A 108 9.59 -3.23 24.08
CA VAL A 108 9.79 -3.25 22.63
C VAL A 108 8.47 -2.93 21.94
N TRP A 109 8.54 -1.91 21.09
CA TRP A 109 7.42 -1.42 20.28
C TRP A 109 7.55 -2.01 18.87
N PHE A 110 6.47 -2.61 18.36
CA PHE A 110 6.47 -3.19 17.02
C PHE A 110 5.12 -2.97 16.34
N THR A 111 5.12 -2.94 15.01
CA THR A 111 3.89 -2.96 14.20
C THR A 111 3.63 -4.37 13.70
N SER A 112 2.43 -4.90 13.90
CA SER A 112 2.01 -6.15 13.25
C SER A 112 1.21 -5.82 11.99
N PRO A 113 1.67 -6.18 10.78
CA PRO A 113 0.84 -6.04 9.59
C PRO A 113 -0.42 -6.89 9.76
N ARG A 114 -1.60 -6.28 9.57
CA ARG A 114 -2.91 -6.97 9.63
C ARG A 114 -3.03 -7.97 8.48
N GLY A 115 -3.49 -9.19 8.75
CA GLY A 115 -3.73 -10.22 7.72
C GLY A 115 -2.46 -10.78 7.05
N ALA A 116 -1.28 -10.53 7.62
CA ALA A 116 -0.02 -11.02 7.08
C ALA A 116 0.40 -12.28 7.80
N ALA A 117 0.30 -13.42 7.12
CA ALA A 117 0.84 -14.69 7.61
C ALA A 117 2.38 -14.78 7.48
N TYR A 118 3.11 -13.67 7.39
CA TYR A 118 4.56 -13.68 7.23
C TYR A 118 5.30 -13.63 8.58
N LEU A 119 6.36 -14.44 8.70
CA LEU A 119 7.33 -14.34 9.79
C LEU A 119 8.77 -14.23 9.23
N PRO A 120 9.59 -13.30 9.75
CA PRO A 120 11.00 -13.22 9.40
C PRO A 120 11.78 -14.50 9.72
N PRO A 121 12.84 -14.82 8.94
CA PRO A 121 13.75 -15.91 9.26
C PRO A 121 14.28 -15.82 10.70
N GLY A 122 14.31 -16.97 11.39
CA GLY A 122 14.80 -17.07 12.76
C GLY A 122 13.79 -16.72 13.86
N LEU A 123 12.55 -16.30 13.52
CA LEU A 123 11.47 -16.11 14.51
C LEU A 123 10.55 -17.33 14.71
N GLY A 124 10.90 -18.45 14.08
CA GLY A 124 10.13 -19.70 14.09
C GLY A 124 9.24 -19.87 12.86
N GLU A 125 8.27 -20.78 12.94
CA GLU A 125 7.38 -21.10 11.83
C GLU A 125 6.23 -20.10 11.68
N ALA A 126 5.95 -19.72 10.44
CA ALA A 126 4.81 -18.87 10.08
C ALA A 126 3.50 -19.50 10.58
N PRO A 127 2.72 -18.80 11.41
CA PRO A 127 1.49 -19.37 11.92
C PRO A 127 0.38 -19.43 10.86
N PRO A 128 -0.64 -20.26 11.10
CA PRO A 128 -1.82 -20.31 10.23
C PRO A 128 -2.72 -19.06 10.33
N SER A 129 -2.48 -18.16 11.30
CA SER A 129 -3.30 -16.98 11.56
C SER A 129 -2.47 -15.81 12.11
N ASP A 130 -3.12 -14.65 12.23
CA ASP A 130 -2.53 -13.40 12.74
C ASP A 130 -1.80 -13.55 14.10
N GLY A 131 -0.87 -12.63 14.35
CA GLY A 131 -0.09 -12.58 15.59
C GLY A 131 1.22 -13.38 15.56
N GLY A 132 1.63 -13.87 14.39
CA GLY A 132 2.94 -14.51 14.20
C GLY A 132 4.09 -13.64 14.66
N MET A 133 4.15 -12.41 14.14
CA MET A 133 5.17 -11.43 14.49
C MET A 133 5.28 -11.23 16.02
N ARG A 134 4.16 -11.04 16.70
CA ARG A 134 4.13 -10.88 18.17
C ARG A 134 4.71 -12.10 18.88
N ARG A 135 4.32 -13.31 18.49
CA ARG A 135 4.86 -14.56 19.08
C ARG A 135 6.35 -14.73 18.79
N GLY A 136 6.78 -14.43 17.57
CA GLY A 136 8.17 -14.48 17.15
C GLY A 136 9.05 -13.55 17.96
N VAL A 137 8.64 -12.28 18.09
CA VAL A 137 9.35 -11.28 18.91
C VAL A 137 9.35 -11.66 20.38
N ALA A 138 8.24 -12.18 20.92
CA ALA A 138 8.16 -12.64 22.31
C ALA A 138 9.14 -13.79 22.61
N ARG A 139 9.37 -14.69 21.65
CA ARG A 139 10.38 -15.75 21.76
C ARG A 139 11.81 -15.21 21.66
N LEU A 140 12.02 -14.24 20.77
CA LEU A 140 13.32 -13.62 20.58
C LEU A 140 13.79 -12.86 21.83
N LEU A 141 12.84 -12.22 22.53
CA LEU A 141 13.11 -11.31 23.64
C LEU A 141 12.31 -11.74 24.88
N PRO A 142 12.67 -12.88 25.51
CA PRO A 142 11.96 -13.38 26.67
C PRO A 142 12.10 -12.39 27.83
N GLY A 143 10.99 -11.79 28.27
CA GLY A 143 10.94 -10.82 29.37
C GLY A 143 10.67 -9.38 28.94
N ALA A 144 10.77 -9.04 27.65
CA ALA A 144 10.40 -7.71 27.17
C ALA A 144 8.88 -7.50 27.15
N ARG A 145 8.42 -6.33 27.59
CA ARG A 145 7.04 -5.89 27.41
C ARG A 145 6.81 -5.50 25.96
N LEU A 146 5.92 -6.19 25.27
CA LEU A 146 5.61 -5.92 23.87
C LEU A 146 4.45 -4.92 23.74
N ARG A 147 4.66 -3.83 23.00
CA ARG A 147 3.68 -2.76 22.74
C ARG A 147 3.42 -2.61 21.24
N ASP A 148 2.22 -2.15 20.90
CA ASP A 148 1.87 -1.82 19.51
C ASP A 148 2.35 -0.41 19.16
N ALA A 149 3.22 -0.30 18.16
CA ALA A 149 3.73 0.96 17.63
C ALA A 149 2.79 1.64 16.64
N GLY A 150 1.77 0.93 16.13
CA GLY A 150 0.84 1.42 15.11
C GLY A 150 0.24 2.79 15.43
N PRO A 151 -0.40 2.98 16.61
CA PRO A 151 -1.00 4.26 17.00
C PRO A 151 -0.01 5.42 17.08
N LEU A 152 1.27 5.16 17.41
CA LEU A 152 2.30 6.19 17.44
C LEU A 152 2.62 6.70 16.04
N VAL A 153 2.84 5.79 15.09
CA VAL A 153 3.13 6.13 13.69
C VAL A 153 1.92 6.77 13.02
N GLU A 154 0.71 6.30 13.33
CA GLU A 154 -0.54 6.92 12.87
C GLU A 154 -0.70 8.35 13.41
N GLY A 155 -0.27 8.61 14.65
CA GLY A 155 -0.20 9.94 15.23
C GLY A 155 0.72 10.88 14.44
N LEU A 156 1.90 10.42 14.05
CA LEU A 156 2.84 11.17 13.20
C LEU A 156 2.23 11.47 11.83
N ARG A 157 1.71 10.43 11.16
CA ARG A 157 1.08 10.52 9.83
C ARG A 157 -0.17 11.40 9.78
N ARG A 158 -0.73 11.77 10.93
CA ARG A 158 -1.92 12.64 10.99
C ARG A 158 -1.59 14.04 10.51
N ILE A 159 -0.45 14.58 10.92
CA ILE A 159 0.01 15.93 10.56
C ILE A 159 0.96 15.82 9.38
N LYS A 160 0.62 16.51 8.28
CA LYS A 160 1.36 16.40 7.02
C LYS A 160 2.42 17.47 6.95
N ASP A 161 3.61 17.10 6.51
CA ASP A 161 4.63 18.07 6.10
C ASP A 161 4.33 18.65 4.69
N ARG A 162 5.20 19.54 4.21
CA ARG A 162 5.06 20.18 2.90
C ARG A 162 5.14 19.19 1.74
N HIS A 163 6.05 18.22 1.80
CA HIS A 163 6.23 17.20 0.77
C HIS A 163 5.02 16.26 0.68
N GLU A 164 4.44 15.90 1.83
CA GLU A 164 3.22 15.10 1.90
C GLU A 164 2.02 15.87 1.31
N ILE A 165 1.88 17.15 1.64
CA ILE A 165 0.85 18.02 1.06
C ILE A 165 1.00 18.13 -0.46
N ASP A 166 2.22 18.30 -0.96
CA ASP A 166 2.45 18.38 -2.41
C ASP A 166 2.15 17.06 -3.12
N ALA A 167 2.43 15.93 -2.48
CA ALA A 167 2.03 14.62 -3.00
C ALA A 167 0.51 14.47 -3.07
N LEU A 168 -0.22 14.89 -2.02
CA LEU A 168 -1.68 14.90 -1.98
C LEU A 168 -2.28 15.83 -3.05
N ARG A 169 -1.72 17.02 -3.23
CA ARG A 169 -2.13 17.95 -4.30
C ARG A 169 -1.97 17.33 -5.67
N ASN A 170 -0.87 16.63 -5.91
CA ASN A 170 -0.68 15.97 -7.19
C ASN A 170 -1.64 14.78 -7.39
N ALA A 171 -1.87 13.97 -6.36
CA ALA A 171 -2.88 12.90 -6.40
C ALA A 171 -4.27 13.46 -6.76
N ALA A 172 -4.69 14.56 -6.11
CA ALA A 172 -5.95 15.23 -6.41
C ALA A 172 -6.00 15.78 -7.84
N ARG A 173 -4.92 16.40 -8.33
CA ARG A 173 -4.82 16.90 -9.71
C ARG A 173 -5.01 15.78 -10.72
N VAL A 174 -4.31 14.66 -10.56
CA VAL A 174 -4.43 13.49 -11.45
C VAL A 174 -5.87 12.96 -11.46
N SER A 175 -6.51 12.86 -10.30
CA SER A 175 -7.92 12.45 -10.21
C SER A 175 -8.86 13.38 -10.97
N VAL A 176 -8.69 14.68 -10.77
CA VAL A 176 -9.52 15.71 -11.42
C VAL A 176 -9.40 15.65 -12.94
N GLU A 177 -8.19 15.43 -13.48
CA GLU A 177 -8.04 15.29 -14.93
C GLU A 177 -8.77 14.05 -15.47
N GLY A 178 -8.72 12.91 -14.77
CA GLY A 178 -9.52 11.74 -15.16
C GLY A 178 -11.02 12.01 -15.13
N MET A 179 -11.52 12.69 -14.10
CA MET A 179 -12.94 13.08 -14.01
C MET A 179 -13.35 14.05 -15.12
N LYS A 180 -12.49 15.02 -15.47
CA LYS A 180 -12.77 15.93 -16.60
C LYS A 180 -12.90 15.18 -17.91
N GLU A 181 -12.02 14.21 -18.18
CA GLU A 181 -12.13 13.39 -19.39
C GLU A 181 -13.39 12.52 -19.38
N LEU A 182 -13.75 11.94 -18.23
CA LEU A 182 -15.01 11.22 -18.08
C LEU A 182 -16.21 12.13 -18.38
N MET A 183 -16.27 13.33 -17.79
CA MET A 183 -17.37 14.28 -18.04
C MET A 183 -17.48 14.70 -19.51
N ARG A 184 -16.37 14.74 -20.27
CA ARG A 184 -16.40 15.03 -21.72
C ARG A 184 -16.87 13.84 -22.55
N ALA A 185 -16.57 12.62 -22.12
CA ALA A 185 -16.85 11.41 -22.87
C ALA A 185 -18.22 10.80 -22.56
N ALA A 186 -18.73 11.01 -21.34
CA ALA A 186 -19.98 10.47 -20.84
C ALA A 186 -21.16 10.86 -21.75
N ARG A 187 -21.95 9.85 -22.12
CA ARG A 187 -23.11 9.98 -23.00
C ARG A 187 -24.05 8.79 -22.80
N PRO A 188 -25.34 8.93 -23.12
CA PRO A 188 -26.26 7.80 -23.17
C PRO A 188 -25.73 6.71 -24.10
N GLY A 189 -25.93 5.44 -23.74
CA GLY A 189 -25.42 4.29 -24.50
C GLY A 189 -24.06 3.76 -24.02
N MET A 190 -23.34 4.48 -23.15
CA MET A 190 -22.16 3.94 -22.45
C MET A 190 -22.59 3.18 -21.18
N ASN A 191 -21.75 2.26 -20.69
CA ASN A 191 -21.93 1.63 -19.38
C ASN A 191 -20.98 2.16 -18.30
N ASP A 192 -21.20 1.75 -17.05
CA ASP A 192 -20.43 2.19 -15.89
C ASP A 192 -18.94 1.74 -15.96
N LEU A 193 -18.63 0.62 -16.63
CA LEU A 193 -17.27 0.12 -16.84
C LEU A 193 -16.46 1.01 -17.78
N GLU A 194 -17.05 1.40 -18.91
CA GLU A 194 -16.42 2.33 -19.86
C GLU A 194 -16.06 3.64 -19.16
N ALA A 195 -16.98 4.14 -18.33
CA ALA A 195 -16.79 5.34 -17.54
C ALA A 195 -15.61 5.21 -16.55
N ALA A 196 -15.52 4.11 -15.81
CA ALA A 196 -14.37 3.84 -14.93
C ALA A 196 -13.04 3.75 -15.72
N GLY A 197 -13.05 3.03 -16.84
CA GLY A 197 -11.87 2.80 -17.69
C GLY A 197 -11.27 4.09 -18.26
N ILE A 198 -12.12 5.07 -18.62
CA ILE A 198 -11.66 6.40 -19.08
C ILE A 198 -10.82 7.09 -18.01
N MET A 199 -11.31 7.13 -16.77
CA MET A 199 -10.57 7.78 -15.68
C MET A 199 -9.25 7.05 -15.39
N GLU A 200 -9.29 5.71 -15.32
CA GLU A 200 -8.10 4.91 -15.06
C GLU A 200 -7.03 5.05 -16.14
N TYR A 201 -7.44 5.15 -17.41
CA TYR A 201 -6.53 5.43 -18.52
C TYR A 201 -5.77 6.74 -18.29
N VAL A 202 -6.49 7.81 -17.96
CA VAL A 202 -5.89 9.13 -17.70
C VAL A 202 -4.95 9.06 -16.50
N TRP A 203 -5.37 8.43 -15.41
CA TRP A 203 -4.53 8.33 -14.21
C TRP A 203 -3.22 7.59 -14.50
N LYS A 204 -3.27 6.48 -15.25
CA LYS A 204 -2.08 5.73 -15.69
C LYS A 204 -1.20 6.56 -16.62
N ALA A 205 -1.79 7.26 -17.59
CA ALA A 205 -1.06 8.15 -18.50
C ALA A 205 -0.35 9.29 -17.76
N MET A 206 -0.90 9.74 -16.63
CA MET A 206 -0.31 10.76 -15.76
C MET A 206 0.64 10.19 -14.69
N GLY A 207 0.97 8.89 -14.76
CA GLY A 207 1.95 8.25 -13.88
C GLY A 207 1.40 7.74 -12.55
N SER A 208 0.08 7.69 -12.35
CA SER A 208 -0.50 6.98 -11.21
C SER A 208 -0.50 5.47 -11.50
N PRO A 209 0.17 4.64 -10.68
CA PRO A 209 0.27 3.21 -10.95
C PRO A 209 -1.06 2.47 -10.72
N ARG A 210 -1.98 3.05 -9.91
CA ARG A 210 -3.29 2.47 -9.58
C ARG A 210 -4.27 3.51 -9.01
N ALA A 211 -5.51 3.10 -8.74
CA ALA A 211 -6.55 3.88 -8.04
C ALA A 211 -6.53 3.65 -6.51
N SER A 212 -6.87 4.66 -5.69
CA SER A 212 -6.73 4.62 -4.21
C SER A 212 -7.60 3.56 -3.59
N PHE A 213 -8.71 3.33 -4.26
CA PHE A 213 -9.68 2.28 -4.11
C PHE A 213 -10.28 2.05 -5.49
N ALA A 214 -10.99 0.93 -5.66
CA ALA A 214 -11.72 0.66 -6.90
C ALA A 214 -12.80 1.74 -7.11
N PRO A 215 -12.81 2.46 -8.24
CA PRO A 215 -13.78 3.52 -8.49
C PRO A 215 -15.21 2.99 -8.42
N ILE A 216 -16.08 3.70 -7.69
CA ILE A 216 -17.51 3.41 -7.63
C ILE A 216 -18.17 4.27 -8.68
N VAL A 217 -18.62 3.64 -9.77
CA VAL A 217 -19.32 4.30 -10.86
C VAL A 217 -20.70 3.68 -10.96
N ALA A 218 -21.75 4.49 -10.81
CA ALA A 218 -23.13 4.01 -10.80
C ALA A 218 -24.09 5.03 -11.40
N SER A 219 -24.90 4.59 -12.36
CA SER A 219 -25.88 5.41 -13.07
C SER A 219 -27.33 5.18 -12.63
N GLY A 220 -28.15 6.23 -12.71
CA GLY A 220 -29.60 6.17 -12.50
C GLY A 220 -29.96 5.60 -11.12
N PRO A 221 -30.92 4.65 -11.04
CA PRO A 221 -31.31 4.04 -9.77
C PRO A 221 -30.19 3.31 -9.03
N ALA A 222 -29.08 2.95 -9.69
CA ALA A 222 -27.95 2.31 -9.02
C ALA A 222 -27.15 3.29 -8.15
N ALA A 223 -27.25 4.60 -8.40
CA ALA A 223 -26.49 5.64 -7.70
C ALA A 223 -26.79 5.73 -6.20
N VAL A 224 -27.93 5.20 -5.72
CA VAL A 224 -28.30 5.23 -4.30
C VAL A 224 -27.67 4.10 -3.48
N SER A 225 -26.98 3.16 -4.13
CA SER A 225 -26.39 2.00 -3.45
C SER A 225 -24.90 2.26 -3.16
N LEU A 226 -24.63 2.67 -1.93
CA LEU A 226 -23.27 2.84 -1.38
C LEU A 226 -22.52 1.49 -1.44
N TYR A 227 -21.28 1.49 -1.94
CA TYR A 227 -20.39 0.31 -2.12
C TYR A 227 -20.68 -0.63 -3.29
N THR A 228 -21.36 -0.10 -4.31
CA THR A 228 -21.65 -0.82 -5.55
C THR A 228 -20.39 -0.91 -6.43
N LEU A 229 -19.46 -1.81 -6.10
CA LEU A 229 -18.31 -2.18 -6.95
C LEU A 229 -18.76 -3.02 -8.16
N ARG A 230 -19.74 -2.54 -8.92
CA ARG A 230 -20.32 -3.27 -10.06
C ARG A 230 -19.31 -3.52 -11.16
N SER A 231 -18.36 -2.61 -11.32
CA SER A 231 -17.22 -2.77 -12.21
C SER A 231 -16.36 -4.01 -11.88
N GLU A 232 -16.37 -4.49 -10.63
CA GLU A 232 -15.65 -5.69 -10.22
C GLU A 232 -16.53 -6.95 -10.15
N ASN A 233 -17.85 -6.83 -10.34
CA ASN A 233 -18.77 -7.96 -10.30
C ASN A 233 -19.27 -8.29 -11.71
N TYR A 234 -18.80 -9.42 -12.26
CA TYR A 234 -19.09 -9.89 -13.61
C TYR A 234 -20.59 -9.84 -13.99
N ASN A 235 -21.49 -10.07 -13.04
CA ASN A 235 -22.94 -10.09 -13.30
C ASN A 235 -23.60 -8.71 -13.25
N HIS A 236 -22.86 -7.62 -13.01
CA HIS A 236 -23.42 -6.28 -12.84
C HIS A 236 -22.83 -5.23 -13.78
N THR A 237 -22.19 -5.67 -14.87
CA THR A 237 -21.56 -4.83 -15.89
C THR A 237 -22.51 -4.33 -16.97
N ASP A 238 -23.80 -4.67 -16.89
CA ASP A 238 -24.70 -4.66 -18.04
C ASP A 238 -25.66 -3.46 -18.07
N ARG A 239 -25.60 -2.55 -17.08
CA ARG A 239 -26.41 -1.33 -17.14
C ARG A 239 -25.78 -0.35 -18.12
N VAL A 240 -26.51 -0.09 -19.19
CA VAL A 240 -26.25 1.01 -20.11
C VAL A 240 -26.89 2.28 -19.53
N MET A 241 -26.11 3.36 -19.45
CA MET A 241 -26.56 4.67 -19.00
C MET A 241 -27.54 5.27 -20.01
N GLU A 242 -28.65 5.80 -19.51
CA GLU A 242 -29.72 6.36 -20.35
C GLU A 242 -29.72 7.89 -20.32
N ALA A 243 -30.39 8.50 -21.30
CA ALA A 243 -30.65 9.93 -21.24
C ALA A 243 -31.59 10.24 -20.07
N GLY A 244 -31.21 11.19 -19.21
CA GLY A 244 -31.94 11.51 -17.98
C GLY A 244 -31.35 10.86 -16.72
N ASP A 245 -30.44 9.89 -16.87
CA ASP A 245 -29.70 9.35 -15.72
C ASP A 245 -28.70 10.38 -15.17
N LEU A 246 -28.55 10.38 -13.85
CA LEU A 246 -27.35 10.90 -13.18
C LEU A 246 -26.31 9.79 -13.08
N LEU A 247 -25.04 10.16 -13.22
CA LEU A 247 -23.88 9.32 -12.96
C LEU A 247 -23.23 9.75 -11.65
N TYR A 248 -23.29 8.89 -10.65
CA TYR A 248 -22.53 9.02 -9.39
C TYR A 248 -21.16 8.39 -9.56
N VAL A 249 -20.12 9.13 -9.18
CA VAL A 249 -18.75 8.67 -9.26
C VAL A 249 -18.01 8.99 -7.98
N ASP A 250 -17.63 7.95 -7.24
CA ASP A 250 -16.70 7.99 -6.11
C ASP A 250 -15.34 7.45 -6.57
N TYR A 251 -14.30 8.27 -6.49
CA TYR A 251 -13.06 8.01 -7.20
C TYR A 251 -11.86 8.67 -6.54
N GLY A 252 -10.69 8.12 -6.84
CA GLY A 252 -9.43 8.68 -6.41
C GLY A 252 -8.25 7.99 -7.07
N ALA A 253 -7.20 8.76 -7.31
CA ALA A 253 -5.91 8.22 -7.73
C ALA A 253 -5.16 7.78 -6.49
N ALA A 254 -4.56 6.59 -6.56
CA ALA A 254 -4.04 5.94 -5.38
C ALA A 254 -2.84 6.60 -4.79
N GLU A 255 -1.90 6.90 -5.66
CA GLU A 255 -0.52 6.81 -5.21
C GLU A 255 0.34 7.64 -6.12
N TRP A 256 0.20 8.94 -5.96
CA TRP A 256 1.41 9.72 -6.06
C TRP A 256 2.23 9.49 -4.80
N ARG A 257 3.27 8.65 -4.90
CA ARG A 257 4.19 8.36 -3.78
C ARG A 257 3.47 7.82 -2.53
N MET A 258 2.52 6.91 -2.70
CA MET A 258 1.67 6.32 -1.64
C MET A 258 0.61 7.26 -1.02
N TYR A 259 0.44 8.49 -1.53
CA TYR A 259 -0.62 9.41 -1.12
C TYR A 259 -1.84 9.30 -2.03
N ALA A 260 -3.00 9.16 -1.40
CA ALA A 260 -4.28 8.98 -2.05
C ALA A 260 -5.07 10.29 -2.14
N SER A 261 -5.79 10.45 -3.23
CA SER A 261 -6.96 11.33 -3.30
C SER A 261 -8.24 10.52 -3.13
N ASP A 262 -9.30 11.23 -2.76
CA ASP A 262 -10.64 10.70 -2.55
C ASP A 262 -11.63 11.83 -2.86
N LEU A 263 -12.43 11.65 -3.90
CA LEU A 263 -13.28 12.66 -4.50
C LEU A 263 -14.59 12.01 -4.95
N CYS A 264 -15.68 12.76 -4.84
CA CYS A 264 -16.98 12.32 -5.33
C CYS A 264 -17.61 13.38 -6.23
N ARG A 265 -18.21 12.98 -7.37
CA ARG A 265 -18.99 13.86 -8.26
C ARG A 265 -20.21 13.11 -8.78
N THR A 266 -21.31 13.84 -8.90
CA THR A 266 -22.53 13.38 -9.56
C THR A 266 -22.87 14.36 -10.68
N PHE A 267 -23.17 13.86 -11.88
CA PHE A 267 -23.49 14.71 -13.02
C PHE A 267 -24.42 14.00 -14.02
N PRO A 268 -25.20 14.74 -14.84
CA PRO A 268 -26.13 14.14 -15.80
C PRO A 268 -25.38 13.50 -16.97
N VAL A 269 -25.75 12.27 -17.32
CA VAL A 269 -25.19 11.53 -18.46
C VAL A 269 -25.45 12.26 -19.78
N SER A 270 -26.57 12.99 -19.88
CA SER A 270 -26.94 13.81 -21.04
C SER A 270 -26.26 15.18 -21.09
N GLY A 271 -25.46 15.54 -20.07
CA GLY A 271 -24.78 16.84 -19.97
C GLY A 271 -25.66 18.00 -19.49
N ARG A 272 -26.95 17.78 -19.21
CA ARG A 272 -27.86 18.79 -18.64
C ARG A 272 -28.69 18.19 -17.51
N PHE A 273 -28.74 18.90 -16.38
CA PHE A 273 -29.63 18.54 -15.28
C PHE A 273 -31.08 18.79 -15.69
N THR A 274 -31.98 17.96 -15.18
CA THR A 274 -33.43 18.16 -15.24
C THR A 274 -33.87 19.22 -14.24
N ALA A 275 -35.18 19.51 -14.19
CA ALA A 275 -35.71 20.51 -13.26
C ALA A 275 -35.86 19.96 -11.84
N GLU A 276 -36.22 18.69 -11.72
CA GLU A 276 -36.14 17.88 -10.49
C GLU A 276 -34.70 17.75 -9.99
#